data_AF-A0ABD3PMJ2-F1
#
_entry.id   AF-A0ABD3PMJ2-F1
#
_cell.length_a   1.000
_cell.length_b   1.000
_cell.length_c   1.000
_cell.angle_alpha   90.00
_cell.angle_beta   90.00
_cell.angle_gamma   90.00
#
_symmetry.space_group_name_H-M   'P 1'
#
loop_
_entity.id
_entity.type
_entity.pdbx_description
1 polymer ?
#
loop_
_entity_poly.entity_id
_entity_poly.type
_entity_poly.pdbx_seq_one_letter_code
_entity_poly.pdbx_strand_id
1 'polypeptide(L)'
;MKLIHLMLMLCSHTAIAFNIVLAGGTGEMGRALSSSLVNDGHDVTILCRNAFLAAAPARVTEEFGWLGKSFLSKHPTIRLRDWDGGDLLDIVGQDWIGWQEDTLAKADAVVNLVGGFTQQREMATERIIRESYRVNPNVLQISVGPRDDELDMFQPVIARPLKMDRLQKCEEMVKMNCANFECLRLEANRVEQGCHEIKKVIYDRLK
;
A
#
# COMPACT_ATOMS: atom_id res chain seq x y z
N MET A 1 14.58 -8.94 41.78
CA MET A 1 14.06 -9.98 40.84
C MET A 1 12.56 -9.87 40.52
N LYS A 2 11.66 -9.54 41.47
CA LYS A 2 10.20 -9.48 41.19
C LYS A 2 9.76 -8.35 40.22
N LEU A 3 10.50 -7.25 40.14
CA LEU A 3 10.18 -6.10 39.25
C LEU A 3 10.39 -6.41 37.76
N ILE A 4 11.42 -7.21 37.43
CA ILE A 4 11.77 -7.57 36.05
C ILE A 4 10.73 -8.54 35.45
N HIS A 5 10.23 -9.47 36.26
CA HIS A 5 9.14 -10.38 35.84
C HIS A 5 7.82 -9.65 35.62
N LEU A 6 7.52 -8.62 36.43
CA LEU A 6 6.31 -7.79 36.25
C LEU A 6 6.41 -6.91 35.00
N MET A 7 7.59 -6.36 34.68
CA MET A 7 7.82 -5.66 33.40
C MET A 7 7.71 -6.59 32.19
N LEU A 8 8.25 -7.81 32.26
CA LEU A 8 8.12 -8.80 31.18
C LEU A 8 6.67 -9.26 30.97
N MET A 9 5.89 -9.42 32.06
CA MET A 9 4.46 -9.74 31.96
C MET A 9 3.60 -8.56 31.47
N LEU A 10 3.96 -7.31 31.80
CA LEU A 10 3.26 -6.12 31.26
C LEU A 10 3.57 -5.89 29.77
N CYS A 11 4.74 -6.32 29.29
CA CYS A 11 5.08 -6.36 27.86
C CYS A 11 4.46 -7.55 27.11
N SER A 12 3.65 -8.39 27.75
CA SER A 12 2.96 -9.53 27.14
C SER A 12 1.61 -9.17 26.53
N HIS A 13 1.42 -7.93 26.06
CA HIS A 13 0.44 -7.74 24.99
C HIS A 13 1.06 -8.46 23.79
N THR A 14 0.48 -9.61 23.42
CA THR A 14 0.81 -10.30 22.17
C THR A 14 0.71 -9.28 21.05
N ALA A 15 1.83 -8.70 20.66
CA ALA A 15 1.93 -7.83 19.51
C ALA A 15 1.63 -8.72 18.31
N ILE A 16 0.41 -8.60 17.78
CA ILE A 16 0.03 -9.32 16.57
C ILE A 16 0.80 -8.65 15.43
N ALA A 17 1.80 -9.36 14.91
CA ALA A 17 2.58 -8.93 13.76
C ALA A 17 1.84 -9.35 12.49
N PHE A 18 1.48 -8.39 11.64
CA PHE A 18 0.82 -8.61 10.36
C PHE A 18 1.82 -8.52 9.20
N ASN A 19 1.54 -9.22 8.11
CA ASN A 19 2.16 -9.09 6.80
C ASN A 19 1.33 -8.12 5.94
N ILE A 20 1.81 -6.89 5.77
CA ILE A 20 1.08 -5.83 5.08
C ILE A 20 1.74 -5.54 3.74
N VAL A 21 0.95 -5.58 2.67
CA VAL A 21 1.40 -5.29 1.30
C VAL A 21 0.94 -3.90 0.90
N LEU A 22 1.85 -3.06 0.41
CA LEU A 22 1.54 -1.70 -0.07
C LEU A 22 1.80 -1.60 -1.57
N ALA A 23 0.74 -1.54 -2.37
CA ALA A 23 0.85 -1.21 -3.79
C ALA A 23 0.94 0.31 -3.95
N GLY A 24 1.94 0.80 -4.68
CA GLY A 24 2.21 2.25 -4.73
C GLY A 24 2.83 2.81 -3.45
N GLY A 25 3.45 1.97 -2.63
CA GLY A 25 4.05 2.35 -1.35
C GLY A 25 5.29 3.25 -1.43
N THR A 26 5.78 3.58 -2.63
CA THR A 26 6.96 4.43 -2.85
C THR A 26 6.64 5.93 -2.89
N GLY A 27 5.36 6.32 -2.88
CA GLY A 27 4.94 7.72 -2.73
C GLY A 27 5.05 8.23 -1.29
N GLU A 28 4.73 9.51 -1.09
CA GLU A 28 4.82 10.18 0.23
C GLU A 28 4.00 9.45 1.32
N MET A 29 2.71 9.19 1.04
CA MET A 29 1.83 8.43 1.94
C MET A 29 2.37 7.02 2.22
N GLY A 30 2.84 6.31 1.18
CA GLY A 30 3.37 4.96 1.32
C GLY A 30 4.63 4.89 2.17
N ARG A 31 5.53 5.87 2.02
CA ARG A 31 6.73 6.01 2.84
C ARG A 31 6.39 6.26 4.32
N ALA A 32 5.46 7.17 4.59
CA ALA A 32 5.04 7.48 5.96
C ALA A 32 4.33 6.28 6.60
N LEU A 33 3.40 5.65 5.87
CA LEU A 33 2.63 4.50 6.34
C LEU A 33 3.53 3.30 6.60
N SER A 34 4.42 2.94 5.66
CA SER A 34 5.33 1.81 5.85
C SER A 34 6.25 2.00 7.06
N SER A 35 6.80 3.20 7.24
CA SER A 35 7.60 3.55 8.43
C SER A 35 6.80 3.40 9.72
N SER A 36 5.55 3.89 9.75
CA SER A 36 4.68 3.77 10.92
C SER A 36 4.29 2.33 11.22
N LEU A 37 3.99 1.51 10.21
CA LEU A 37 3.62 0.10 10.38
C LEU A 37 4.77 -0.76 10.90
N VAL A 38 5.99 -0.56 10.39
CA VAL A 38 7.15 -1.31 10.90
C VAL A 38 7.53 -0.91 12.32
N ASN A 39 7.33 0.36 12.70
CA ASN A 39 7.54 0.82 14.08
C ASN A 39 6.54 0.18 15.06
N ASP A 40 5.36 -0.22 14.57
CA ASP A 40 4.36 -0.97 15.33
C ASP A 40 4.63 -2.49 15.32
N GLY A 41 5.71 -2.95 14.68
CA GLY A 41 6.15 -4.34 14.68
C GLY A 41 5.59 -5.20 13.54
N HIS A 42 5.07 -4.60 12.48
CA HIS A 42 4.57 -5.33 11.31
C HIS A 42 5.65 -5.55 10.24
N ASP A 43 5.48 -6.60 9.44
CA ASP A 43 6.26 -6.81 8.23
C ASP A 43 5.58 -6.11 7.06
N VAL A 44 6.33 -5.30 6.31
CA VAL A 44 5.79 -4.51 5.20
C VAL A 44 6.48 -4.90 3.90
N THR A 45 5.71 -5.25 2.87
CA THR A 45 6.21 -5.44 1.51
C THR A 45 5.64 -4.38 0.59
N ILE A 46 6.50 -3.59 -0.06
CA ILE A 46 6.10 -2.55 -1.00
C ILE A 46 6.23 -3.10 -2.42
N LEU A 47 5.11 -3.10 -3.15
CA LEU A 47 5.08 -3.41 -4.57
C LEU A 47 5.47 -2.15 -5.36
N CYS A 48 6.56 -2.24 -6.10
CA CYS A 48 7.13 -1.14 -6.89
C CYS A 48 7.52 -1.63 -8.29
N ARG A 49 7.46 -0.74 -9.30
CA ARG A 49 7.78 -1.12 -10.69
C ARG A 49 9.25 -1.53 -10.88
N ASN A 50 10.13 -1.03 -10.01
CA ASN A 50 11.55 -1.39 -10.00
C ASN A 50 12.14 -1.16 -8.59
N ALA A 51 12.43 -2.25 -7.89
CA ALA A 51 12.96 -2.29 -6.53
C ALA A 51 14.39 -1.74 -6.46
N PHE A 52 15.20 -1.98 -7.49
CA PHE A 52 16.56 -1.45 -7.57
C PHE A 52 16.56 0.09 -7.60
N LEU A 53 15.73 0.69 -8.45
CA LEU A 53 15.57 2.15 -8.55
C LEU A 53 14.92 2.73 -7.29
N ALA A 54 13.93 2.05 -6.72
CA ALA A 54 13.28 2.49 -5.49
C ALA A 54 14.25 2.49 -4.28
N ALA A 55 15.22 1.56 -4.26
CA ALA A 55 16.27 1.46 -3.24
C ALA A 55 17.54 2.28 -3.52
N ALA A 56 17.65 2.89 -4.70
CA ALA A 56 18.87 3.57 -5.13
C ALA A 56 19.31 4.65 -4.12
N PRO A 57 20.62 4.85 -3.90
CA PRO A 57 21.11 5.86 -2.95
C PRO A 57 20.61 7.28 -3.23
N ALA A 58 20.46 7.61 -4.52
CA ALA A 58 19.90 8.86 -5.00
C ALA A 58 18.71 8.59 -5.92
N ARG A 59 17.78 9.54 -5.99
CA ARG A 59 16.66 9.48 -6.95
C ARG A 59 17.22 9.63 -8.36
N VAL A 60 16.99 8.63 -9.20
CA VAL A 60 17.55 8.58 -10.57
C VAL A 60 16.58 9.18 -11.60
N THR A 61 15.28 9.13 -11.34
CA THR A 61 14.23 9.69 -12.20
C THR A 61 13.00 10.08 -11.38
N GLU A 62 12.17 10.96 -11.93
CA GLU A 62 10.88 11.31 -11.36
C GLU A 62 9.79 10.28 -11.67
N GLU A 63 9.98 9.48 -12.73
CA GLU A 63 9.01 8.53 -13.27
C GLU A 63 8.75 7.33 -12.33
N PHE A 64 9.78 6.91 -11.58
CA PHE A 64 9.68 5.83 -10.61
C PHE A 64 9.68 6.39 -9.18
N GLY A 65 8.89 5.75 -8.31
CA GLY A 65 8.89 6.08 -6.90
C GLY A 65 10.22 5.70 -6.24
N TRP A 66 10.58 6.43 -5.19
CA TRP A 66 11.89 6.36 -4.55
C TRP A 66 11.79 6.44 -3.04
N LEU A 67 12.37 5.47 -2.34
CA LEU A 67 12.51 5.48 -0.88
C LEU A 67 13.94 5.81 -0.46
N GLY A 68 14.90 5.27 -1.20
CA GLY A 68 16.32 5.50 -0.99
C GLY A 68 16.95 4.62 0.08
N LYS A 69 18.23 4.31 -0.12
CA LYS A 69 19.02 3.41 0.73
C LYS A 69 19.00 3.80 2.22
N SER A 70 19.06 5.11 2.53
CA SER A 70 19.05 5.59 3.92
C SER A 70 17.73 5.26 4.64
N PHE A 71 16.58 5.37 3.94
CA PHE A 71 15.29 5.00 4.51
C PHE A 71 15.23 3.50 4.81
N LEU A 72 15.57 2.66 3.84
CA LEU A 72 15.53 1.21 3.99
C LEU A 72 16.50 0.73 5.09
N SER A 73 17.66 1.38 5.24
CA SER A 73 18.61 1.05 6.32
C SER A 73 18.06 1.30 7.72
N LYS A 74 17.09 2.22 7.87
CA LYS A 74 16.40 2.49 9.14
C LYS A 74 15.23 1.54 9.38
N HIS A 75 14.76 0.86 8.33
CA HIS A 75 13.57 0.03 8.34
C HIS A 75 13.85 -1.34 7.67
N PRO A 76 14.69 -2.19 8.30
CA PRO A 76 15.19 -3.42 7.67
C PRO A 76 14.12 -4.49 7.41
N THR A 77 12.94 -4.38 8.02
CA THR A 77 11.79 -5.27 7.78
C THR A 77 10.95 -4.84 6.57
N ILE A 78 11.19 -3.66 6.00
CA ILE A 78 10.56 -3.25 4.74
C ILE A 78 11.22 -4.01 3.59
N ARG A 79 10.42 -4.80 2.88
CA ARG A 79 10.83 -5.48 1.64
C ARG A 79 10.32 -4.72 0.43
N LEU A 80 11.13 -4.64 -0.62
CA LEU A 80 10.70 -4.17 -1.93
C LEU A 80 10.50 -5.36 -2.84
N ARG A 81 9.44 -5.32 -3.63
CA ARG A 81 9.10 -6.37 -4.57
C ARG A 81 8.72 -5.76 -5.91
N ASP A 82 9.40 -6.22 -6.97
CA ASP A 82 9.06 -5.88 -8.34
C ASP A 82 7.66 -6.38 -8.68
N TRP A 83 6.89 -5.58 -9.40
CA TRP A 83 5.62 -6.02 -9.99
C TRP A 83 5.32 -5.26 -11.26
N ASP A 84 4.39 -5.78 -12.06
CA ASP A 84 3.99 -5.21 -13.36
C ASP A 84 3.22 -3.88 -13.23
N GLY A 85 2.85 -3.45 -12.02
CA GLY A 85 2.08 -2.23 -11.84
C GLY A 85 0.70 -2.28 -12.52
N GLY A 86 0.21 -3.48 -12.83
CA GLY A 86 -0.99 -3.71 -13.61
C GLY A 86 -0.82 -3.65 -15.14
N ASP A 87 0.36 -3.29 -15.66
CA ASP A 87 0.60 -3.19 -17.10
C ASP A 87 1.88 -3.91 -17.52
N LEU A 88 1.73 -4.98 -18.31
CA LEU A 88 2.85 -5.78 -18.81
C LEU A 88 3.78 -4.99 -19.75
N LEU A 89 3.32 -3.86 -20.31
CA LEU A 89 4.12 -3.01 -21.18
C LEU A 89 4.96 -1.98 -20.42
N ASP A 90 4.71 -1.78 -19.13
CA ASP A 90 5.42 -0.84 -18.26
C ASP A 90 6.23 -1.56 -17.17
N ILE A 91 6.66 -2.79 -17.50
CA ILE A 91 7.54 -3.60 -16.66
C ILE A 91 8.96 -3.07 -16.75
N VAL A 92 9.49 -2.63 -15.61
CA VAL A 92 10.86 -2.11 -15.52
C VAL A 92 11.72 -2.94 -14.57
N GLY A 93 11.10 -3.79 -13.75
CA GLY A 93 11.77 -4.74 -12.85
C GLY A 93 12.28 -5.99 -13.57
N GLN A 94 13.32 -6.63 -13.02
CA GLN A 94 13.86 -7.88 -13.57
C GLN A 94 13.18 -9.12 -12.96
N ASP A 95 12.58 -8.98 -11.78
CA ASP A 95 12.02 -10.10 -11.01
C ASP A 95 10.50 -10.01 -10.86
N TRP A 96 9.79 -9.37 -11.79
CA TRP A 96 8.36 -9.09 -11.68
C TRP A 96 7.44 -10.33 -11.76
N ILE A 97 7.97 -11.54 -11.98
CA ILE A 97 7.18 -12.78 -12.04
C ILE A 97 7.09 -13.41 -10.64
N GLY A 98 5.94 -13.98 -10.29
CA GLY A 98 5.75 -14.74 -9.04
C GLY A 98 5.47 -13.89 -7.81
N TRP A 99 5.37 -12.56 -7.96
CA TRP A 99 5.04 -11.64 -6.87
C TRP A 99 3.68 -11.96 -6.23
N GLN A 100 2.75 -12.52 -7.01
CA GLN A 100 1.44 -12.92 -6.53
C GLN A 100 1.56 -13.99 -5.45
N GLU A 101 2.28 -15.08 -5.74
CA GLU A 101 2.46 -16.22 -4.84
C GLU A 101 3.38 -15.89 -3.65
N ASP A 102 4.44 -15.11 -3.86
CA ASP A 102 5.41 -14.83 -2.80
C ASP A 102 4.97 -13.71 -1.84
N THR A 103 4.13 -12.78 -2.32
CA THR A 103 3.74 -11.57 -1.58
C THR A 103 2.26 -11.60 -1.16
N LEU A 104 1.32 -11.85 -2.07
CA LEU A 104 -0.12 -11.77 -1.75
C LEU A 104 -0.62 -12.98 -0.97
N ALA A 105 -0.07 -14.18 -1.22
CA ALA A 105 -0.53 -15.42 -0.59
C ALA A 105 -0.40 -15.41 0.95
N LYS A 106 0.50 -14.59 1.49
CA LYS A 106 0.78 -14.48 2.93
C LYS A 106 0.31 -13.16 3.55
N ALA A 107 -0.30 -12.29 2.76
CA ALA A 107 -0.70 -10.97 3.21
C ALA A 107 -1.92 -11.06 4.14
N ASP A 108 -1.88 -10.33 5.25
CA ASP A 108 -3.05 -10.11 6.10
C ASP A 108 -3.87 -8.91 5.59
N ALA A 109 -3.18 -7.90 5.06
CA ALA A 109 -3.78 -6.75 4.39
C ALA A 109 -3.01 -6.33 3.15
N VAL A 110 -3.74 -5.84 2.15
CA VAL A 110 -3.21 -5.17 0.96
C VAL A 110 -3.80 -3.77 0.91
N VAL A 111 -2.92 -2.76 0.93
CA VAL A 111 -3.29 -1.35 0.81
C VAL A 111 -2.92 -0.85 -0.58
N ASN A 112 -3.92 -0.48 -1.36
CA ASN A 112 -3.75 0.07 -2.69
C ASN A 112 -3.61 1.60 -2.61
N LEU A 113 -2.36 2.07 -2.64
CA LEU A 113 -1.96 3.48 -2.68
C LEU A 113 -1.55 3.91 -4.09
N VAL A 114 -1.88 3.14 -5.14
CA VAL A 114 -1.49 3.47 -6.50
C VAL A 114 -2.07 4.83 -6.90
N GLY A 115 -1.18 5.81 -7.03
CA GLY A 115 -1.53 7.18 -7.35
C GLY A 115 -1.91 7.40 -8.82
N GLY A 116 -2.08 8.68 -9.16
CA GLY A 116 -2.50 9.10 -10.50
C GLY A 116 -3.97 8.85 -10.77
N PHE A 117 -4.46 9.39 -11.88
CA PHE A 117 -5.85 9.21 -12.35
C PHE A 117 -5.87 8.75 -13.79
N THR A 118 -4.93 7.88 -14.15
CA THR A 118 -4.78 7.29 -15.48
C THR A 118 -5.44 5.91 -15.52
N GLN A 119 -5.58 5.35 -16.73
CA GLN A 119 -6.06 3.98 -16.92
C GLN A 119 -5.18 2.95 -16.17
N GLN A 120 -3.90 3.26 -15.98
CA GLN A 120 -2.97 2.40 -15.24
C GLN A 120 -3.42 2.15 -13.79
N ARG A 121 -4.09 3.12 -13.14
CA ARG A 121 -4.65 2.91 -11.80
C ARG A 121 -5.76 1.84 -11.81
N GLU A 122 -6.61 1.87 -12.83
CA GLU A 122 -7.67 0.86 -12.99
C GLU A 122 -7.05 -0.52 -13.21
N MET A 123 -6.04 -0.62 -14.08
CA MET A 123 -5.33 -1.87 -14.36
C MET A 123 -4.59 -2.40 -13.12
N ALA A 124 -3.90 -1.54 -12.39
CA ALA A 124 -3.25 -1.91 -11.13
C ALA A 124 -4.27 -2.43 -10.11
N THR A 125 -5.42 -1.75 -9.98
CA THR A 125 -6.47 -2.17 -9.05
C THR A 125 -7.10 -3.50 -9.45
N GLU A 126 -7.47 -3.67 -10.72
CA GLU A 126 -7.97 -4.94 -11.26
C GLU A 126 -6.99 -6.07 -10.97
N ARG A 127 -5.70 -5.86 -11.27
CA ARG A 127 -4.67 -6.87 -11.12
C ARG A 127 -4.47 -7.28 -9.66
N ILE A 128 -4.37 -6.32 -8.74
CA ILE A 128 -4.28 -6.62 -7.30
C ILE A 128 -5.47 -7.47 -6.87
N ILE A 129 -6.70 -7.03 -7.20
CA ILE A 129 -7.93 -7.70 -6.80
C ILE A 129 -8.00 -9.12 -7.35
N ARG A 130 -7.78 -9.30 -8.66
CA ARG A 130 -7.84 -10.59 -9.32
C ARG A 130 -6.82 -11.57 -8.75
N GLU A 131 -5.59 -11.12 -8.58
CA GLU A 131 -4.52 -12.01 -8.10
C GLU A 131 -4.68 -12.32 -6.61
N SER A 132 -5.06 -11.34 -5.78
CA SER A 132 -5.37 -11.59 -4.37
C SER A 132 -6.57 -12.50 -4.20
N TYR A 133 -7.65 -12.33 -4.96
CA TYR A 133 -8.78 -13.27 -4.97
C TYR A 133 -8.35 -14.70 -5.31
N ARG A 134 -7.41 -14.86 -6.26
CA ARG A 134 -6.87 -16.17 -6.65
C ARG A 134 -6.03 -16.83 -5.55
N VAL A 135 -5.11 -16.10 -4.93
CA VAL A 135 -4.11 -16.70 -4.02
C VAL A 135 -4.42 -16.56 -2.53
N ASN A 136 -5.24 -15.57 -2.16
CA ASN A 136 -5.60 -15.26 -0.78
C ASN A 136 -6.95 -14.51 -0.72
N PRO A 137 -8.08 -15.19 -0.93
CA PRO A 137 -9.40 -14.56 -1.03
C PRO A 137 -9.88 -13.90 0.28
N ASN A 138 -9.21 -14.15 1.41
CA ASN A 138 -9.58 -13.62 2.74
C ASN A 138 -8.80 -12.36 3.12
N VAL A 139 -7.81 -11.95 2.33
CA VAL A 139 -6.99 -10.77 2.63
C VAL A 139 -7.84 -9.51 2.76
N LEU A 140 -7.51 -8.65 3.72
CA LEU A 140 -8.14 -7.33 3.84
C LEU A 140 -7.66 -6.42 2.70
N GLN A 141 -8.58 -6.01 1.82
CA GLN A 141 -8.30 -5.08 0.72
C GLN A 141 -8.68 -3.65 1.09
N ILE A 142 -7.70 -2.75 1.17
CA ILE A 142 -7.93 -1.33 1.47
C ILE A 142 -7.63 -0.52 0.22
N SER A 143 -8.66 0.06 -0.40
CA SER A 143 -8.50 1.02 -1.50
C SER A 143 -8.42 2.43 -0.95
N VAL A 144 -7.41 3.21 -1.35
CA VAL A 144 -7.23 4.58 -0.87
C VAL A 144 -7.31 5.56 -2.04
N GLY A 145 -8.24 6.49 -1.97
CA GLY A 145 -8.40 7.60 -2.90
C GLY A 145 -8.40 8.95 -2.20
N PRO A 146 -8.14 10.06 -2.91
CA PRO A 146 -8.39 11.39 -2.38
C PRO A 146 -9.90 11.63 -2.25
N ARG A 147 -10.28 12.56 -1.37
CA ARG A 147 -11.66 13.08 -1.32
C ARG A 147 -12.03 13.82 -2.61
N ASP A 148 -13.33 13.82 -2.90
CA ASP A 148 -13.86 14.32 -4.17
C ASP A 148 -13.77 15.85 -4.31
N ASP A 149 -13.70 16.58 -3.19
CA ASP A 149 -13.49 18.03 -3.10
C ASP A 149 -12.02 18.42 -3.29
N GLU A 150 -11.08 17.57 -2.87
CA GLU A 150 -9.64 17.77 -3.08
C GLU A 150 -9.23 17.62 -4.55
N LEU A 151 -10.00 16.87 -5.35
CA LEU A 151 -9.72 16.68 -6.78
C LEU A 151 -9.77 17.99 -7.58
N ASP A 152 -10.51 18.98 -7.07
CA ASP A 152 -10.65 20.31 -7.68
C ASP A 152 -9.38 21.15 -7.52
N MET A 153 -8.59 20.91 -6.46
CA MET A 153 -7.39 21.71 -6.17
C MET A 153 -6.23 21.41 -7.12
N PHE A 154 -6.23 20.24 -7.77
CA PHE A 154 -5.07 19.78 -8.52
C PHE A 154 -5.19 19.98 -10.03
N GLN A 155 -6.36 20.28 -10.61
CA GLN A 155 -6.54 20.26 -12.08
C GLN A 155 -7.67 21.13 -12.67
N PRO A 156 -7.65 21.36 -14.01
CA PRO A 156 -8.71 22.07 -14.72
C PRO A 156 -10.07 21.37 -14.59
N VAL A 157 -11.14 22.16 -14.39
CA VAL A 157 -12.52 21.71 -14.17
C VAL A 157 -13.00 20.64 -15.17
N ILE A 158 -12.51 20.68 -16.41
CA ILE A 158 -12.90 19.78 -17.50
C ILE A 158 -12.48 18.32 -17.26
N ALA A 159 -11.38 18.07 -16.53
CA ALA A 159 -10.86 16.72 -16.30
C ALA A 159 -11.47 16.01 -15.09
N ARG A 160 -12.28 16.72 -14.27
CA ARG A 160 -12.81 16.22 -13.01
C ARG A 160 -13.70 14.96 -13.17
N PRO A 161 -14.70 14.92 -14.07
CA PRO A 161 -15.63 13.79 -14.15
C PRO A 161 -14.90 12.47 -14.43
N LEU A 162 -13.99 12.49 -15.41
CA LEU A 162 -13.23 11.30 -15.80
C LEU A 162 -12.41 10.71 -14.64
N LYS A 163 -11.85 11.55 -13.77
CA LYS A 163 -11.06 11.08 -12.62
C LYS A 163 -11.93 10.49 -11.53
N MET A 164 -13.06 11.14 -11.25
CA MET A 164 -14.05 10.65 -10.30
C MET A 164 -14.56 9.28 -10.72
N ASP A 165 -14.94 9.14 -11.98
CA ASP A 165 -15.39 7.87 -12.56
C ASP A 165 -14.33 6.78 -12.40
N ARG A 166 -13.06 7.10 -12.63
CA ARG A 166 -11.95 6.16 -12.44
C ARG A 166 -11.78 5.71 -10.99
N LEU A 167 -11.83 6.64 -10.04
CA LEU A 167 -11.72 6.30 -8.63
C LEU A 167 -12.90 5.44 -8.19
N GLN A 168 -14.13 5.84 -8.57
CA GLN A 168 -15.34 5.10 -8.27
C GLN A 168 -15.29 3.69 -8.87
N LYS A 169 -14.85 3.54 -10.12
CA LYS A 169 -14.67 2.23 -10.77
C LYS A 169 -13.69 1.35 -10.00
N CYS A 170 -12.58 1.91 -9.49
CA CYS A 170 -11.64 1.16 -8.66
C CYS A 170 -12.30 0.66 -7.35
N GLU A 171 -13.09 1.50 -6.70
CA GLU A 171 -13.81 1.14 -5.48
C GLU A 171 -14.90 0.10 -5.72
N GLU A 172 -15.64 0.24 -6.82
CA GLU A 172 -16.64 -0.75 -7.25
C GLU A 172 -15.99 -2.10 -7.53
N MET A 173 -14.83 -2.12 -8.19
CA MET A 173 -14.08 -3.36 -8.37
C MET A 173 -13.73 -4.02 -7.03
N VAL A 174 -13.26 -3.27 -6.04
CA VAL A 174 -12.98 -3.83 -4.70
C VAL A 174 -14.25 -4.34 -4.04
N LYS A 175 -15.31 -3.53 -4.00
CA LYS A 175 -16.61 -3.87 -3.37
C LYS A 175 -17.24 -5.14 -3.96
N MET A 176 -17.13 -5.32 -5.27
CA MET A 176 -17.77 -6.45 -5.97
C MET A 176 -16.97 -7.75 -5.86
N ASN A 177 -15.65 -7.69 -5.67
CA ASN A 177 -14.78 -8.86 -5.80
C ASN A 177 -14.08 -9.28 -4.48
N CYS A 178 -14.13 -8.46 -3.44
CA CYS A 178 -13.44 -8.73 -2.18
C CYS A 178 -14.46 -8.91 -1.05
N ALA A 179 -14.35 -9.99 -0.28
CA ALA A 179 -15.22 -10.22 0.88
C ALA A 179 -14.81 -9.35 2.09
N ASN A 180 -13.50 -9.14 2.26
CA ASN A 180 -12.94 -8.33 3.32
C ASN A 180 -12.29 -7.07 2.73
N PHE A 181 -12.99 -5.94 2.78
CA PHE A 181 -12.48 -4.71 2.19
C PHE A 181 -12.88 -3.44 2.95
N GLU A 182 -12.17 -2.35 2.62
CA GLU A 182 -12.52 -0.98 2.97
C GLU A 182 -12.14 -0.03 1.83
N CYS A 183 -12.92 1.03 1.63
CA CYS A 183 -12.60 2.09 0.66
C CYS A 183 -12.50 3.43 1.39
N LEU A 184 -11.29 3.98 1.44
CA LEU A 184 -10.98 5.21 2.17
C LEU A 184 -10.82 6.39 1.22
N ARG A 185 -11.45 7.51 1.59
CA ARG A 185 -11.35 8.82 0.92
C ARG A 185 -10.67 9.83 1.83
N LEU A 186 -9.38 10.05 1.60
CA LEU A 186 -8.49 10.81 2.48
C LEU A 186 -8.17 12.20 1.91
N GLU A 187 -7.82 13.14 2.78
CA GLU A 187 -7.32 14.46 2.37
C GLU A 187 -5.88 14.33 1.84
N ALA A 188 -5.58 14.91 0.68
CA ALA A 188 -4.31 14.67 0.00
C ALA A 188 -3.10 15.20 0.78
N ASN A 189 -3.28 16.31 1.50
CA ASN A 189 -2.21 17.01 2.23
C ASN A 189 -2.11 16.62 3.72
N ARG A 190 -2.90 15.64 4.18
CA ARG A 190 -2.89 15.19 5.60
C ARG A 190 -2.31 13.79 5.75
N VAL A 191 -1.04 13.63 5.40
CA VAL A 191 -0.34 12.33 5.37
C VAL A 191 -0.42 11.58 6.70
N GLU A 192 -0.12 12.24 7.82
CA GLU A 192 -0.15 11.59 9.14
C GLU A 192 -1.55 11.12 9.54
N GLN A 193 -2.57 11.96 9.31
CA GLN A 193 -3.96 11.61 9.56
C GLN A 193 -4.39 10.44 8.66
N GLY A 194 -4.04 10.48 7.37
CA GLY A 194 -4.33 9.39 6.45
C GLY A 194 -3.69 8.07 6.86
N CYS A 195 -2.42 8.10 7.31
CA CYS A 195 -1.75 6.92 7.86
C CYS A 195 -2.49 6.38 9.09
N HIS A 196 -2.94 7.27 9.99
CA HIS A 196 -3.71 6.88 11.17
C HIS A 196 -5.04 6.21 10.80
N GLU A 197 -5.78 6.77 9.84
CA GLU A 197 -7.05 6.20 9.37
C GLU A 197 -6.86 4.82 8.72
N ILE A 198 -5.82 4.64 7.90
CA ILE A 198 -5.49 3.34 7.30
C ILE A 198 -5.14 2.32 8.39
N LYS A 199 -4.27 2.67 9.34
CA LYS A 199 -3.87 1.78 10.44
C LYS A 199 -5.07 1.38 11.30
N LYS A 200 -5.97 2.32 11.58
CA LYS A 200 -7.20 2.04 12.33
C LYS A 200 -8.02 0.94 11.65
N VAL A 201 -8.23 1.03 10.34
CA VAL A 201 -8.94 -0.02 9.58
C VAL A 201 -8.23 -1.37 9.69
N ILE A 202 -6.91 -1.40 9.50
CA ILE A 202 -6.12 -2.64 9.62
C ILE A 202 -6.33 -3.27 11.01
N TYR A 203 -6.23 -2.48 12.07
CA TYR A 203 -6.33 -2.98 13.44
C TYR A 203 -7.76 -3.34 13.86
N ASP A 204 -8.77 -2.65 13.36
CA ASP A 204 -10.16 -2.96 13.70
C ASP A 204 -10.65 -4.21 12.95
N ARG A 205 -10.07 -4.52 11.78
CA ARG A 205 -10.51 -5.61 10.90
C ARG A 205 -9.71 -6.91 11.04
N LEU A 206 -8.48 -6.84 11.56
CA LEU A 206 -7.60 -8.02 11.71
C LEU A 206 -7.41 -8.49 13.17
N LYS A 207 -8.05 -7.82 14.14
CA LYS A 207 -8.07 -8.25 15.55
C LYS A 207 -9.08 -9.37 15.81
#